data_AF-A0A959GGY4-F1
#
_entry.id   AF-A0A959GGY4-F1
#
_cell.length_a   1.000
_cell.length_b   1.000
_cell.length_c   1.000
_cell.angle_alpha   90.00
_cell.angle_beta   90.00
_cell.angle_gamma   90.00
#
_symmetry.space_group_name_H-M   'P 1'
#
loop_
_entity.id
_entity.type
_entity.pdbx_description
1 polymer ?
#
loop_
_entity_poly.entity_id
_entity_poly.type
_entity_poly.pdbx_seq_one_letter_code
_entity_poly.pdbx_strand_id
1 'polypeptide(L)' 'MKTKTLKRDKVNVITLGCSKNLVDSENIITQLRGNDYEVVHDSNEEDANIVVINTCGFIDLAK' A
#
# COMPACT_ATOMS: atom_id res chain seq x y z
N MET A 1 0.01 -1.44 34.32
CA MET A 1 -0.50 -2.06 33.07
C MET A 1 -0.17 -1.12 31.92
N LYS A 2 0.59 -1.55 30.90
CA LYS A 2 0.75 -0.75 29.67
C LYS A 2 -0.48 -1.00 28.81
N THR A 3 -1.40 -0.05 28.78
CA THR A 3 -2.51 -0.02 27.82
C THR A 3 -1.90 0.17 26.43
N LYS A 4 -1.92 -0.88 25.59
CA LYS A 4 -1.61 -0.72 24.16
C LYS A 4 -2.64 0.26 23.59
N THR A 5 -2.20 1.45 23.20
CA THR A 5 -3.01 2.35 22.39
C THR A 5 -3.31 1.62 21.08
N LEU A 6 -4.58 1.36 20.80
CA LEU A 6 -5.03 0.79 19.53
C LEU A 6 -4.88 1.88 18.44
N LYS A 7 -3.67 2.08 17.93
CA LYS A 7 -3.49 2.84 16.69
C LYS A 7 -4.02 1.95 15.55
N ARG A 8 -4.95 2.47 14.74
CA ARG A 8 -5.38 1.77 13.53
C ARG A 8 -4.18 1.62 12.60
N ASP A 9 -4.04 0.45 11.98
CA ASP A 9 -2.98 0.20 11.01
C ASP A 9 -3.25 1.04 9.76
N LYS A 10 -2.31 1.93 9.44
CA LYS A 10 -2.26 2.73 8.24
C LYS A 10 -1.26 2.11 7.27
N VAL A 11 -1.76 1.74 6.09
CA VAL A 11 -1.03 1.08 5.02
C VAL A 11 -0.74 2.08 3.90
N ASN A 12 0.53 2.20 3.51
CA ASN A 12 0.93 2.93 2.32
C ASN A 12 1.24 1.94 1.18
N VAL A 13 0.48 2.00 0.09
CA VAL A 13 0.75 1.21 -1.11
C VAL A 13 1.57 2.07 -2.06
N ILE A 14 2.76 1.61 -2.42
CA ILE A 14 3.66 2.25 -3.38
C ILE A 14 3.62 1.44 -4.68
N THR A 15 3.31 2.09 -5.79
CA THR A 15 3.22 1.42 -7.10
C THR A 15 4.35 1.87 -8.01
N LEU A 16 5.15 0.91 -8.46
CA LEU A 16 6.26 1.13 -9.37
C LEU A 16 6.08 0.26 -10.62
N GLY A 17 6.64 0.70 -11.75
CA GLY A 17 6.63 -0.06 -13.00
C GLY A 17 5.51 0.35 -13.96
N CYS A 18 4.76 -0.62 -14.49
CA CYS A 18 3.82 -0.40 -15.60
C CYS A 18 2.36 -0.23 -15.15
N SER A 19 1.48 0.10 -16.10
CA SER A 19 0.04 0.30 -15.85
C SER A 19 -0.69 -0.91 -15.29
N LYS A 20 -0.17 -2.14 -15.51
CA LYS A 20 -0.74 -3.36 -14.90
C LYS A 20 -0.62 -3.33 -13.38
N ASN A 21 0.52 -2.87 -12.86
CA ASN A 21 0.74 -2.74 -11.43
C ASN A 21 -0.19 -1.69 -10.82
N LEU A 22 -0.59 -0.64 -11.57
CA LEU A 22 -1.57 0.33 -11.10
C LEU A 22 -2.94 -0.32 -10.88
N VAL A 23 -3.43 -1.08 -11.87
CA VAL A 23 -4.72 -1.80 -11.75
C VAL A 23 -4.67 -2.82 -10.60
N ASP A 24 -3.56 -3.54 -10.45
CA ASP A 24 -3.38 -4.48 -9.34
C ASP A 24 -3.35 -3.76 -7.98
N SER A 25 -2.69 -2.60 -7.91
CA SER A 25 -2.69 -1.77 -6.70
C SER A 25 -4.08 -1.23 -6.35
N GLU A 26 -4.89 -0.83 -7.34
CA GLU A 26 -6.30 -0.43 -7.11
C GLU A 26 -7.13 -1.56 -6.50
N ASN A 27 -6.94 -2.79 -7.00
CA ASN A 27 -7.57 -3.98 -6.44
C ASN A 27 -7.13 -4.21 -4.98
N ILE A 28 -5.82 -4.13 -4.70
CA ILE A 28 -5.26 -4.27 -3.34
C ILE A 28 -5.82 -3.20 -2.40
N ILE A 29 -5.80 -1.93 -2.82
CA ILE A 29 -6.32 -0.80 -2.02
C ILE A 29 -7.80 -1.01 -1.70
N THR A 30 -8.60 -1.46 -2.67
CA THR A 30 -10.03 -1.73 -2.49
C THR A 30 -10.25 -2.83 -1.44
N GLN A 31 -9.49 -3.93 -1.51
CA GLN A 31 -9.59 -5.02 -0.54
C GLN A 31 -9.16 -4.57 0.87
N LEU A 32 -8.07 -3.81 0.98
CA LEU A 32 -7.60 -3.28 2.27
C LEU A 32 -8.64 -2.34 2.90
N ARG A 33 -9.20 -1.40 2.12
CA ARG A 33 -10.28 -0.52 2.60
C ARG A 33 -11.53 -1.30 2.98
N GLY A 34 -11.86 -2.36 2.25
CA GLY A 34 -12.98 -3.27 2.57
C GLY A 34 -12.79 -4.08 3.85
N ASN A 35 -11.55 -4.18 4.36
CA ASN A 35 -11.20 -4.82 5.63
C ASN A 35 -10.85 -3.80 6.72
N ASP A 36 -11.38 -2.56 6.63
CA ASP A 36 -11.25 -1.50 7.63
C ASP A 36 -9.81 -1.00 7.91
N TYR A 37 -8.88 -1.21 6.97
CA TYR A 37 -7.56 -0.58 7.02
C TYR A 37 -7.61 0.87 6.53
N GLU A 38 -6.82 1.74 7.16
CA GLU A 38 -6.55 3.07 6.61
C GLU A 38 -5.50 2.93 5.50
N VAL A 39 -5.80 3.37 4.28
CA VAL A 39 -4.93 3.14 3.12
C VAL A 39 -4.65 4.44 2.37
N VAL A 40 -3.36 4.75 2.23
CA VAL A 40 -2.82 5.81 1.38
C VAL A 40 -2.06 5.18 0.21
N HIS A 41 -2.00 5.89 -0.93
CA HIS A 41 -1.37 5.42 -2.15
C HIS A 41 -0.31 6.43 -2.59
N ASP A 42 0.92 5.95 -2.83
CA ASP A 42 2.10 6.74 -3.20
C ASP A 42 2.30 8.00 -2.31
N SER A 43 2.04 7.86 -1.01
CA SER A 43 2.20 8.96 -0.04
C SER A 43 3.63 9.02 0.50
N ASN A 44 4.14 10.24 0.72
CA ASN A 44 5.41 10.49 1.41
C ASN A 44 5.22 10.69 2.93
N GLU A 45 4.03 10.47 3.47
CA GLU A 45 3.76 10.58 4.89
C GLU A 45 4.43 9.44 5.68
N GLU A 46 5.14 9.79 6.75
CA GLU A 46 5.86 8.83 7.61
C GLU A 46 4.96 8.19 8.70
N ASP A 47 3.66 8.46 8.69
CA ASP A 47 2.73 8.02 9.74
C ASP A 47 2.08 6.65 9.46
N ALA A 48 2.27 6.10 8.25
CA ALA A 48 1.93 4.74 7.88
C ALA A 48 2.88 3.74 8.56
N ASN A 49 2.31 2.76 9.27
CA ASN A 49 3.08 1.73 9.96
C ASN A 49 3.27 0.44 9.14
N ILE A 50 2.67 0.37 7.95
CA ILE A 50 2.81 -0.73 7.00
C ILE A 50 3.04 -0.14 5.60
N VAL A 51 4.00 -0.67 4.85
CA VAL A 51 4.28 -0.26 3.46
C VAL A 51 4.22 -1.49 2.54
N VAL A 52 3.47 -1.39 1.45
CA VAL A 52 3.36 -2.42 0.41
C VAL A 52 3.94 -1.85 -0.87
N ILE A 53 5.02 -2.43 -1.41
CA ILE A 53 5.64 -2.00 -2.66
C ILE A 53 5.23 -2.98 -3.77
N ASN A 54 4.40 -2.54 -4.71
CA ASN A 54 4.02 -3.30 -5.89
C ASN A 54 4.90 -2.88 -7.08
N THR A 55 5.79 -3.76 -7.51
CA THR A 55 6.78 -3.48 -8.55
C THR A 55 6.90 -4.63 -9.55
N CYS A 56 7.38 -4.35 -10.76
CA CYS A 56 7.63 -5.39 -11.76
C CYS A 56 8.92 -6.15 -11.43
N GLY A 57 8.86 -7.49 -11.45
CA GLY A 57 10.05 -8.34 -11.26
C GLY A 57 11.03 -8.33 -12.43
N PHE A 58 10.58 -7.94 -13.63
CA PHE A 58 11.41 -7.83 -14.84
C PHE A 58 11.44 -6.39 -15.33
N ILE A 59 12.63 -5.79 -15.23
CA ILE A 59 12.86 -4.37 -15.56
C ILE A 59 12.66 -4.10 -17.07
N ASP A 60 12.98 -5.07 -17.93
CA ASP A 60 12.84 -4.91 -19.39
C ASP A 60 11.38 -4.88 -19.88
N LEU A 61 10.44 -5.43 -19.11
CA LEU A 61 8.99 -5.38 -19.39
C LEU A 61 8.30 -4.16 -18.77
N ALA A 62 9.00 -3.40 -17.92
CA ALA A 62 8.47 -2.23 -17.24
C ALA A 62 8.64 -0.92 -18.04
N LYS A 63 9.19 -1.01 -19.26
CA LYS A 63 9.48 0.13 -20.14
C LYS A 63 8.39 0.41 -21.16
#